data_AF-A0A9F2R101-F1
#
_entry.id   AF-A0A9F2R101-F1
#
_cell.length_a   1.000
_cell.length_b   1.000
_cell.length_c   1.000
_cell.angle_alpha   90.00
_cell.angle_beta   90.00
_cell.angle_gamma   90.00
#
_symmetry.space_group_name_H-M   'P 1'
#
loop_
_entity.id
_entity.type
_entity.pdbx_description
1 polymer ?
#
loop_
_entity_poly.entity_id
_entity_poly.type
_entity_poly.pdbx_seq_one_letter_code
_entity_poly.pdbx_strand_id
1 'polypeptide(L)'
;MPPVLLRSSFLSLQDLPMGTFVQLEVDFVQTVCKKQQWRTQSCQIKAGGRRQKCLACFKFDASNPGSLLAQSLRCLSEQNPVFQEVRARQEQDCEAIKAANEDQYLPGKFAFSVGLPS
;
A
#
# COMPACT_ATOMS: atom_id res chain seq x y z
N MET A 1 23.95 3.93 -8.14
CA MET A 1 22.91 2.95 -7.76
C MET A 1 22.63 2.03 -8.94
N PRO A 2 22.76 0.70 -8.79
CA PRO A 2 22.49 -0.29 -9.84
C PRO A 2 20.99 -0.31 -10.23
N PRO A 3 20.65 -0.74 -11.46
CA PRO A 3 19.25 -0.88 -11.88
C PRO A 3 18.56 -1.99 -11.10
N VAL A 4 17.35 -1.68 -10.66
CA VAL A 4 16.52 -2.56 -9.86
C VAL A 4 15.32 -2.94 -10.69
N LEU A 5 15.07 -4.23 -10.84
CA LEU A 5 13.88 -4.72 -11.53
C LEU A 5 12.71 -4.63 -10.56
N LEU A 6 11.62 -4.02 -11.03
CA LEU A 6 10.33 -4.02 -10.34
C LEU A 6 9.65 -5.37 -10.57
N ARG A 7 9.40 -6.12 -9.50
CA ARG A 7 8.49 -7.27 -9.52
C ARG A 7 7.29 -6.92 -8.66
N SER A 8 6.11 -6.87 -9.26
CA SER A 8 4.88 -6.79 -8.47
C SER A 8 4.66 -8.14 -7.81
N SER A 9 4.56 -8.14 -6.48
CA SER A 9 4.53 -9.34 -5.65
C SER A 9 3.11 -9.65 -5.19
N PHE A 10 2.36 -8.59 -4.85
CA PHE A 10 1.00 -8.70 -4.37
C PHE A 10 0.25 -7.38 -4.59
N LEU A 11 -1.03 -7.48 -4.94
CA LEU A 11 -1.95 -6.36 -5.01
C LEU A 11 -3.26 -6.82 -4.38
N SER A 12 -3.75 -6.05 -3.42
CA SER A 12 -5.07 -6.22 -2.80
C SER A 12 -5.83 -4.92 -2.94
N LEU A 13 -7.10 -5.03 -3.34
CA LEU A 13 -8.02 -3.92 -3.47
C LEU A 13 -9.27 -4.27 -2.66
N GLN A 14 -9.74 -3.33 -1.85
CA GLN A 14 -10.85 -3.55 -0.94
C GLN A 14 -11.72 -2.31 -0.88
N ASP A 15 -12.97 -2.45 -1.30
CA ASP A 15 -13.95 -1.37 -1.23
C ASP A 15 -14.55 -1.32 0.18
N LEU A 16 -14.41 -0.15 0.81
CA LEU A 16 -14.95 0.16 2.14
C LEU A 16 -16.03 1.23 2.01
N PRO A 17 -16.92 1.36 3.01
CA PRO A 17 -17.97 2.38 2.99
C PRO A 17 -17.47 3.80 2.75
N MET A 18 -16.30 4.16 3.28
CA MET A 18 -15.73 5.51 3.16
C MET A 18 -14.62 5.59 2.10
N GLY A 19 -14.54 4.59 1.21
CA GLY A 19 -13.77 4.62 -0.02
C GLY A 19 -12.98 3.34 -0.30
N THR A 20 -12.10 3.38 -1.29
CA THR A 20 -11.36 2.19 -1.72
C THR A 20 -9.97 2.16 -1.08
N PHE A 21 -9.64 1.04 -0.45
CA PHE A 21 -8.30 0.76 0.05
C PHE A 21 -7.51 -0.11 -0.93
N VAL A 22 -6.26 0.26 -1.18
CA VAL A 22 -5.35 -0.46 -2.06
C VAL A 22 -4.06 -0.75 -1.30
N GLN A 23 -3.67 -2.02 -1.26
CA GLN A 23 -2.40 -2.47 -0.71
C GLN A 23 -1.58 -3.12 -1.83
N LEU A 24 -0.36 -2.63 -2.02
CA LEU A 24 0.56 -3.06 -3.05
C LEU A 24 1.89 -3.47 -2.40
N GLU A 25 2.30 -4.71 -2.61
CA GLU A 25 3.63 -5.20 -2.26
C GLU A 25 4.46 -5.37 -3.53
N VAL A 26 5.64 -4.75 -3.51
CA VAL A 26 6.56 -4.75 -4.65
C VAL A 26 7.95 -5.13 -4.21
N ASP A 27 8.52 -6.10 -4.92
CA ASP A 27 9.88 -6.55 -4.71
C ASP A 27 10.81 -5.86 -5.72
N PHE A 28 11.87 -5.30 -5.18
CA PHE A 28 12.92 -4.62 -5.90
C PHE A 28 14.19 -5.46 -5.81
N VAL A 29 14.55 -6.09 -6.93
CA VAL A 29 15.70 -7.00 -7.01
C VAL A 29 16.83 -6.41 -7.86
N GLN A 30 18.05 -6.47 -7.36
CA GLN A 30 19.22 -6.00 -8.11
C GLN A 30 19.46 -6.87 -9.35
N THR A 31 19.70 -6.24 -10.49
CA THR A 31 20.02 -6.91 -11.75
C THR A 31 21.50 -6.80 -12.10
N VAL A 32 21.95 -7.61 -13.06
CA VAL A 32 23.34 -7.61 -13.57
C VAL A 32 23.59 -6.43 -14.52
N CYS A 33 22.53 -5.88 -15.12
CA CYS A 33 22.63 -4.79 -16.08
C CYS A 33 23.17 -3.49 -15.45
N LYS A 34 23.72 -2.62 -16.31
CA LYS A 34 24.06 -1.24 -15.93
C LYS A 34 22.82 -0.35 -16.02
N LYS A 35 22.77 0.71 -15.21
CA LYS A 35 21.60 1.62 -15.11
C LYS A 35 21.19 2.21 -16.46
N GLN A 36 22.10 2.37 -17.42
CA GLN A 36 21.79 2.91 -18.76
C GLN A 36 21.12 1.91 -19.71
N GLN A 37 21.19 0.61 -19.44
CA GLN A 37 20.72 -0.45 -20.37
C GLN A 37 19.37 -1.07 -19.97
N TRP A 38 18.71 -0.54 -18.93
CA TRP A 38 17.55 -1.19 -18.29
C TRP A 38 16.29 -1.31 -19.15
N ARG A 39 16.10 -0.46 -20.18
CA ARG A 39 14.95 -0.54 -21.10
C ARG A 39 15.20 -1.41 -22.32
N THR A 40 16.45 -1.73 -22.61
CA THR A 40 16.85 -2.26 -23.93
C THR A 40 17.10 -3.77 -23.89
N GLN A 41 17.21 -4.36 -22.69
CA GLN A 41 17.55 -5.77 -22.53
C GLN A 41 16.74 -6.42 -21.40
N SER A 42 16.35 -7.68 -21.59
CA SER A 42 15.82 -8.53 -20.53
C SER A 42 16.94 -8.83 -19.52
N CYS A 43 17.00 -8.01 -18.48
CA CYS A 43 18.07 -8.04 -17.49
C CYS A 43 17.85 -9.16 -16.46
N GLN A 44 18.84 -10.06 -16.35
CA GLN A 44 18.81 -11.12 -15.35
C GLN A 44 19.04 -10.57 -13.93
N ILE A 45 18.43 -11.26 -12.96
CA ILE A 45 18.57 -10.95 -11.54
C ILE A 45 19.98 -11.35 -11.08
N LYS A 46 20.64 -10.48 -10.32
CA LYS A 46 21.96 -10.76 -9.76
C LYS A 46 21.83 -11.68 -8.54
N ALA A 47 22.45 -12.86 -8.59
CA ALA A 47 22.56 -13.75 -7.44
C ALA A 47 23.30 -13.06 -6.28
N GLY A 48 22.77 -13.17 -5.06
CA GLY A 48 23.31 -12.47 -3.88
C GLY A 48 23.18 -10.94 -3.95
N GLY A 49 22.43 -10.40 -4.90
CA GLY A 49 22.19 -8.96 -5.02
C GLY A 49 21.29 -8.42 -3.92
N ARG A 50 21.24 -7.10 -3.79
CA ARG A 50 20.32 -6.42 -2.86
C ARG A 50 18.87 -6.73 -3.25
N ARG A 51 18.05 -7.10 -2.25
CA ARG A 51 16.60 -7.23 -2.38
C ARG A 51 15.92 -6.30 -1.41
N GLN A 52 14.94 -5.57 -1.91
CA GLN A 52 14.10 -4.70 -1.09
C GLN A 52 12.64 -5.06 -1.31
N LYS A 53 11.86 -5.06 -0.23
CA LYS A 53 10.41 -5.18 -0.27
C LYS A 53 9.79 -3.85 0.09
N CYS A 54 8.88 -3.38 -0.74
CA CYS A 54 8.13 -2.17 -0.50
C CYS A 54 6.68 -2.54 -0.25
N LEU A 55 6.14 -2.07 0.86
CA LEU A 55 4.72 -2.09 1.11
C LEU A 55 4.19 -0.68 0.91
N ALA A 56 3.18 -0.57 0.05
CA ALA A 56 2.48 0.66 -0.24
C ALA A 56 0.99 0.47 0.05
N CYS A 57 0.41 1.37 0.83
CA CYS A 57 -0.99 1.33 1.20
C CYS A 57 -1.60 2.69 0.91
N PHE A 58 -2.74 2.69 0.25
CA PHE A 58 -3.45 3.88 -0.18
C PHE A 58 -4.91 3.75 0.20
N LYS A 59 -5.50 4.83 0.69
CA LYS A 59 -6.94 4.95 0.86
C LYS A 59 -7.44 6.11 0.02
N PHE A 60 -8.40 5.82 -0.87
CA PHE A 60 -9.09 6.79 -1.69
C PHE A 60 -10.44 7.13 -1.06
N ASP A 61 -10.93 8.34 -1.31
CA ASP A 61 -12.24 8.80 -0.84
C ASP A 61 -13.37 8.19 -1.70
N ALA A 62 -14.45 7.75 -1.05
CA ALA A 62 -15.67 7.32 -1.74
C ALA A 62 -16.35 8.47 -2.50
N SER A 63 -16.33 9.68 -1.94
CA SER A 63 -17.06 10.83 -2.49
C SER A 63 -16.35 11.43 -3.71
N ASN A 64 -15.02 11.32 -3.74
CA ASN A 64 -14.17 11.83 -4.81
C ASN A 64 -13.17 10.74 -5.24
N PRO A 65 -13.49 9.91 -6.25
CA PRO A 65 -12.72 8.72 -6.64
C PRO A 65 -11.32 8.95 -7.26
N GLY A 66 -10.72 10.12 -7.03
CA GLY A 66 -9.30 10.39 -7.29
C GLY A 66 -8.60 11.11 -6.12
N SER A 67 -9.34 11.43 -5.06
CA SER A 67 -8.82 12.06 -3.85
C SER A 67 -8.23 11.00 -2.94
N LEU A 68 -6.96 11.17 -2.60
CA LEU A 68 -6.25 10.29 -1.69
C LEU A 68 -6.44 10.78 -0.25
N LEU A 69 -7.10 9.97 0.58
CA LEU A 69 -7.32 10.26 1.99
C LEU A 69 -6.04 10.07 2.80
N ALA A 70 -5.37 8.94 2.61
CA ALA A 70 -4.15 8.59 3.35
C ALA A 70 -3.27 7.62 2.55
N GLN A 71 -1.96 7.66 2.79
CA GLN A 71 -1.02 6.73 2.20
C GLN A 71 0.18 6.44 3.09
N SER A 72 0.76 5.25 2.94
CA SER A 72 2.11 4.91 3.40
C SER A 72 2.84 4.21 2.26
N LEU A 73 4.13 4.52 2.13
CA LEU A 73 5.02 3.85 1.21
C LEU A 73 6.38 3.73 1.89
N ARG A 74 6.81 2.51 2.18
CA ARG A 74 8.14 2.27 2.73
C ARG A 74 8.76 1.01 2.14
N CYS A 75 10.06 1.12 1.85
CA CYS A 75 10.86 0.04 1.29
C CYS A 75 11.92 -0.42 2.29
N LEU A 76 11.94 -1.71 2.60
CA LEU A 76 12.89 -2.33 3.53
C LEU A 76 13.83 -3.24 2.78
N SER A 77 15.07 -3.35 3.26
CA SER A 77 16.01 -4.35 2.77
C SER A 77 15.73 -5.68 3.47
N GLU A 78 15.49 -6.76 2.73
CA GLU A 78 15.28 -8.09 3.34
C GLU A 78 16.53 -8.56 4.12
N GLN A 79 17.69 -8.00 3.80
CA GLN A 79 18.98 -8.29 4.46
C GLN A 79 19.14 -7.57 5.81
N ASN A 80 18.18 -6.74 6.22
CA ASN A 80 18.22 -6.07 7.52
C ASN A 80 17.80 -7.05 8.64
N PRO A 81 18.58 -7.23 9.72
CA PRO A 81 18.21 -8.13 10.83
C PRO A 81 16.88 -7.75 11.51
N VAL A 82 16.47 -6.48 11.45
CA VAL A 82 15.23 -5.97 12.07
C VAL A 82 14.06 -5.96 11.06
N PHE A 83 14.22 -6.62 9.90
CA PHE A 83 13.23 -6.60 8.82
C PHE A 83 11.82 -6.99 9.29
N GLN A 84 11.69 -8.05 10.09
CA GLN A 84 10.39 -8.53 10.56
C GLN A 84 9.67 -7.51 11.47
N GLU A 85 10.38 -6.89 12.41
CA GLU A 85 9.80 -5.89 13.31
C GLU A 85 9.37 -4.64 12.54
N VAL A 86 10.20 -4.16 11.62
CA VAL A 86 9.84 -2.98 10.81
C VAL A 86 8.70 -3.30 9.84
N ARG A 87 8.62 -4.53 9.33
CA ARG A 87 7.50 -4.99 8.49
C ARG A 87 6.18 -5.04 9.27
N ALA A 88 6.19 -5.56 10.50
CA ALA A 88 5.00 -5.55 11.35
C ALA A 88 4.50 -4.12 11.62
N ARG A 89 5.42 -3.17 11.84
CA ARG A 89 5.05 -1.74 11.95
C ARG A 89 4.46 -1.18 10.66
N GLN A 90 4.96 -1.56 9.50
CA GLN A 90 4.37 -1.15 8.22
C GLN A 90 2.98 -1.71 8.01
N GLU A 91 2.73 -2.95 8.42
CA GLU A 91 1.40 -3.57 8.37
C GLU A 91 0.43 -2.81 9.29
N GLN A 92 0.87 -2.40 10.50
CA GLN A 92 0.08 -1.53 11.38
C GLN A 92 -0.20 -0.15 10.76
N ASP A 93 0.80 0.48 10.11
CA ASP A 93 0.60 1.74 9.38
C ASP A 93 -0.47 1.57 8.28
N CYS A 94 -0.47 0.44 7.58
CA CYS A 94 -1.46 0.11 6.55
C CYS A 94 -2.86 -0.11 7.12
N GLU A 95 -2.97 -0.77 8.27
CA GLU A 95 -4.25 -0.92 8.98
C GLU A 95 -4.80 0.44 9.43
N ALA A 96 -3.94 1.33 9.92
CA ALA A 96 -4.34 2.70 10.28
C ALA A 96 -4.83 3.49 9.06
N ILE A 97 -4.18 3.33 7.90
CA ILE A 97 -4.64 3.94 6.64
C ILE A 97 -5.98 3.38 6.19
N LYS A 98 -6.17 2.06 6.34
CA LYS A 98 -7.44 1.41 6.00
C LYS A 98 -8.59 1.92 6.87
N ALA A 99 -8.35 2.10 8.18
CA ALA A 99 -9.33 2.63 9.13
C ALA A 99 -9.58 4.14 8.99
N ALA A 100 -8.67 4.89 8.37
CA ALA A 100 -8.81 6.34 8.23
C ALA A 100 -10.17 6.72 7.62
N ASN A 101 -10.91 7.60 8.28
CA ASN A 101 -12.25 8.03 7.86
C ASN A 101 -13.39 7.00 7.99
N GLU A 102 -13.15 5.74 8.41
CA GLU A 102 -14.23 4.77 8.71
C GLU A 102 -14.90 5.04 10.07
N ASP A 103 -14.11 5.45 11.07
CA ASP A 103 -14.58 5.69 12.44
C ASP A 103 -15.48 6.93 12.59
N GLN A 104 -15.86 7.59 11.48
CA GLN A 104 -16.85 8.65 11.50
C GLN A 104 -18.27 8.08 11.65
N TYR A 105 -18.50 7.34 12.74
CA TYR A 105 -19.82 7.03 13.24
C TYR A 105 -20.45 8.35 13.69
N LEU A 106 -21.41 8.86 12.92
CA LEU A 106 -22.21 10.03 13.24
C LEU A 106 -23.54 9.55 13.85
N PRO A 107 -23.64 9.37 15.20
CA PRO A 107 -24.90 9.05 15.83
C PRO A 107 -25.90 10.19 15.55
N GLY A 108 -26.97 9.89 14.81
CA GLY A 108 -28.01 10.86 14.45
C GLY A 108 -28.44 10.88 12.97
N LYS A 109 -27.76 10.18 12.05
CA LYS A 109 -28.19 10.11 10.63
C LYS A 109 -29.40 9.20 10.35
N PHE A 110 -29.81 8.37 11.32
CA PHE A 110 -31.05 7.59 11.23
C PHE A 110 -32.10 8.25 12.12
N ALA A 111 -32.77 9.28 11.60
CA ALA A 111 -33.95 9.83 12.23
C ALA A 111 -35.12 8.86 11.98
N PHE A 112 -35.45 8.03 12.97
CA PHE A 112 -36.70 7.30 12.97
C PHE A 112 -37.82 8.34 13.08
N SER A 113 -38.50 8.59 11.95
CA SER A 113 -39.76 9.32 11.93
C SER A 113 -40.83 8.41 12.54
N VAL A 114 -40.84 8.34 13.87
CA VAL A 114 -41.97 7.78 14.61
C VAL A 114 -43.13 8.74 14.34
N GLY A 115 -44.08 8.30 13.51
CA GLY A 115 -45.18 9.10 13.01
C GLY A 115 -45.95 9.78 14.15
N LEU A 116 -46.28 11.05 13.95
CA LEU A 116 -47.23 11.76 14.81
C LEU A 116 -48.58 11.04 14.78
N PRO A 117 -49.17 10.68 15.93
CA PRO A 117 -50.57 10.26 15.97
C PRO A 117 -51.47 11.50 15.75
N SER A 118 -52.43 11.33 14.83
CA SER A 118 -53.54 12.23 14.51
C SER A 118 -54.54 12.38 15.66
#